data_AF-A0A443S696-F1
#
_entry.id   AF-A0A443S696-F1
#
_cell.length_a   1.000
_cell.length_b   1.000
_cell.length_c   1.000
_cell.angle_alpha   90.00
_cell.angle_beta   90.00
_cell.angle_gamma   90.00
#
_symmetry.space_group_name_H-M   'P 1'
#
loop_
_entity.id
_entity.type
_entity.pdbx_description
1 polymer ?
#
loop_
_entity_poly.entity_id
_entity_poly.type
_entity_poly.pdbx_seq_one_letter_code
_entity_poly.pdbx_strand_id
1 'polypeptide(L)'
;MALLESEAKLIRKTWAPVQSSKDSWPRLFVIFFSKAPEAQKKFKSFESVPLSELPANKRLKAHAASVVTLLSGIIDFLDDPETMIEMIENMATRHHKRNIPISIFNALGESVIDFLKEMNPGKFDDEAVAAWTKLYSALVSVVKAEFEKLDNKK
;
A
#
# COMPACT_ATOMS: atom_id res chain seq x y z
N MET A 1 0.32 -15.28 -8.91
CA MET A 1 1.74 -15.00 -9.28
C MET A 1 2.62 -15.64 -8.22
N ALA A 2 3.75 -16.23 -8.60
CA ALA A 2 4.74 -16.73 -7.65
C ALA A 2 5.94 -15.77 -7.58
N LEU A 3 6.28 -15.32 -6.38
CA LEU A 3 7.56 -14.68 -6.11
C LEU A 3 8.64 -15.76 -5.97
N LEU A 4 9.86 -15.45 -6.39
CA LEU A 4 11.03 -16.25 -6.07
C LEU A 4 11.35 -16.12 -4.58
N GLU A 5 11.98 -17.13 -4.00
CA GLU A 5 12.39 -17.10 -2.59
C GLU A 5 13.35 -15.91 -2.30
N SER A 6 14.22 -15.58 -3.25
CA SER A 6 15.12 -14.42 -3.18
C SER A 6 14.34 -13.09 -3.15
N GLU A 7 13.31 -12.95 -3.99
CA GLU A 7 12.43 -11.77 -4.02
C GLU A 7 11.68 -11.64 -2.68
N ALA A 8 11.12 -12.74 -2.16
CA ALA A 8 10.42 -12.75 -0.88
C ALA A 8 11.33 -12.36 0.30
N LYS A 9 12.57 -12.86 0.33
CA LYS A 9 13.58 -12.47 1.32
C LYS A 9 13.92 -10.98 1.21
N LEU A 10 14.07 -10.45 0.00
CA LEU A 10 14.38 -9.05 -0.24
C LEU A 10 13.23 -8.12 0.20
N ILE A 11 11.99 -8.49 -0.09
CA ILE A 11 10.78 -7.79 0.36
C ILE A 11 10.74 -7.74 1.89
N ARG A 12 10.89 -8.88 2.58
CA ARG A 12 10.90 -8.94 4.05
C ARG A 12 12.02 -8.09 4.64
N LYS A 13 13.24 -8.19 4.09
CA LYS A 13 14.41 -7.41 4.54
C LYS A 13 14.17 -5.90 4.42
N THR A 14 13.64 -5.45 3.29
CA THR A 14 13.42 -4.01 3.02
C THR A 14 12.15 -3.45 3.67
N TRP A 15 11.24 -4.33 4.11
CA TRP A 15 10.07 -3.94 4.91
C TRP A 15 10.39 -3.76 6.40
N ALA A 16 11.35 -4.50 6.96
CA ALA A 16 11.66 -4.50 8.39
C ALA A 16 11.89 -3.10 9.02
N PRO A 17 12.55 -2.13 8.34
CA PRO A 17 12.68 -0.76 8.86
C PRO A 17 11.34 -0.03 8.99
N VAL A 18 10.38 -0.30 8.11
CA VAL A 18 9.02 0.29 8.18
C VAL A 18 8.32 -0.15 9.45
N GLN A 19 8.38 -1.46 9.77
CA GLN A 19 7.74 -2.01 10.97
C GLN A 19 8.37 -1.47 12.26
N SER A 20 9.67 -1.21 12.24
CA SER A 20 10.43 -0.71 13.39
C SER A 20 10.23 0.80 13.64
N SER A 21 9.61 1.53 12.71
CA SER A 21 9.47 2.98 12.77
C SER A 21 8.02 3.43 12.55
N LYS A 22 7.16 3.21 13.56
CA LYS A 22 5.73 3.59 13.47
C LYS A 22 5.49 5.07 13.18
N ASP A 23 6.39 5.93 13.68
CA ASP A 23 6.31 7.38 13.47
C ASP A 23 6.55 7.78 12.00
N SER A 24 7.15 6.91 11.18
CA SER A 24 7.32 7.18 9.74
C SER A 24 6.11 6.78 8.90
N TRP A 25 5.12 6.05 9.43
CA TRP A 25 3.99 5.58 8.61
C TRP A 25 3.16 6.70 7.95
N PRO A 26 2.93 7.86 8.59
CA PRO A 26 2.27 8.97 7.92
C PRO A 26 3.05 9.54 6.72
N ARG A 27 4.38 9.35 6.68
CA ARG A 27 5.24 9.81 5.56
C ARG A 27 4.84 9.16 4.23
N LEU A 28 4.45 7.88 4.25
CA LEU A 28 3.91 7.20 3.06
C LEU A 28 2.76 7.99 2.43
N PHE A 29 1.86 8.52 3.27
CA PHE A 29 0.71 9.28 2.78
C PHE A 29 1.05 10.69 2.34
N VAL A 30 2.07 11.31 2.92
CA VAL A 30 2.59 12.60 2.42
C VAL A 30 3.15 12.43 1.02
N ILE A 31 3.96 11.39 0.79
CA ILE A 31 4.47 11.05 -0.55
C ILE A 31 3.30 10.79 -1.50
N PHE A 32 2.34 9.97 -1.08
CA PHE A 32 1.18 9.60 -1.87
C PHE A 32 0.32 10.79 -2.28
N PHE A 33 -0.09 11.64 -1.33
CA PHE A 33 -0.91 12.81 -1.63
C PHE A 33 -0.16 13.90 -2.38
N SER A 34 1.17 13.94 -2.32
CA SER A 34 1.95 14.82 -3.20
C SER A 34 1.89 14.40 -4.67
N LYS A 35 1.76 13.09 -4.94
CA LYS A 35 1.64 12.52 -6.30
C LYS A 35 0.20 12.50 -6.80
N ALA A 36 -0.75 12.21 -5.89
CA ALA A 36 -2.18 12.09 -6.18
C ALA A 36 -3.02 12.93 -5.19
N PRO A 37 -3.05 14.27 -5.33
CA PRO A 37 -3.80 15.14 -4.42
C PRO A 37 -5.31 14.84 -4.36
N GLU A 38 -5.88 14.32 -5.44
CA GLU A 38 -7.27 13.87 -5.52
C GLU A 38 -7.58 12.69 -4.58
N ALA A 39 -6.58 11.89 -4.22
CA ALA A 39 -6.72 10.83 -3.22
C ALA A 39 -7.01 11.41 -1.83
N GLN A 40 -6.35 12.52 -1.47
CA GLN A 40 -6.60 13.20 -0.19
C GLN A 40 -8.05 13.69 -0.08
N LYS A 41 -8.65 14.11 -1.20
CA LYS A 41 -10.05 14.57 -1.27
C LYS A 41 -11.08 13.48 -0.96
N LYS A 42 -10.68 12.21 -0.92
CA LYS A 42 -11.54 11.10 -0.47
C LYS A 42 -11.65 11.03 1.06
N PHE A 43 -10.75 11.70 1.80
CA PHE A 43 -10.73 11.67 3.26
C PHE A 43 -11.33 12.94 3.87
N LYS A 44 -12.66 12.98 4.01
CA LYS A 44 -13.41 14.16 4.50
C LYS A 44 -12.89 14.78 5.80
N SER A 45 -12.31 13.98 6.69
CA SER A 45 -11.75 14.48 7.95
C SER A 45 -10.46 15.31 7.81
N PHE A 46 -9.76 15.23 6.68
CA PHE A 46 -8.50 15.94 6.46
C PHE A 46 -8.25 16.34 4.99
N GLU A 47 -9.32 16.45 4.18
CA GLU A 47 -9.21 16.73 2.74
C GLU A 47 -8.62 18.11 2.39
N SER A 48 -8.60 19.03 3.35
CA SER A 48 -8.07 20.39 3.23
C SER A 48 -6.88 20.67 4.15
N VAL A 49 -6.39 19.65 4.87
CA VAL A 49 -5.22 19.81 5.74
C VAL A 49 -3.95 19.88 4.88
N PRO A 50 -3.06 20.87 5.06
CA PRO A 50 -1.81 20.96 4.32
C PRO A 50 -0.93 19.71 4.50
N LEU A 51 -0.18 19.32 3.46
CA LEU A 51 0.71 18.14 3.52
C LEU A 51 1.73 18.20 4.65
N SER A 52 2.19 19.40 5.03
CA SER A 52 3.12 19.63 6.14
C SER A 52 2.52 19.34 7.52
N GLU A 53 1.21 19.47 7.68
CA GLU A 53 0.49 19.27 8.95
C GLU A 53 -0.13 17.87 9.05
N LEU A 54 -0.33 17.20 7.91
CA LEU A 54 -0.91 15.87 7.82
C LEU A 54 -0.25 14.82 8.73
N PRO A 55 1.09 14.75 8.87
CA PRO A 55 1.73 13.78 9.75
C PRO A 55 1.25 13.82 11.20
N ALA A 56 0.79 14.98 11.70
CA ALA A 56 0.25 15.13 13.04
C ALA A 56 -1.23 14.74 13.16
N ASN A 57 -1.95 14.60 12.03
CA ASN A 57 -3.38 14.33 12.03
C ASN A 57 -3.71 12.91 12.52
N LYS A 58 -4.49 12.80 13.61
CA LYS A 58 -4.85 11.51 14.23
C LYS A 58 -5.59 10.56 13.29
N ARG A 59 -6.43 11.06 12.40
CA ARG A 59 -7.19 10.23 11.44
C ARG A 59 -6.28 9.69 10.35
N LEU A 60 -5.31 10.49 9.88
CA LEU A 60 -4.29 10.00 8.97
C LEU A 60 -3.42 8.93 9.63
N LYS A 61 -2.93 9.17 10.85
CA LYS A 61 -2.13 8.18 11.60
C LYS A 61 -2.85 6.84 11.73
N ALA A 62 -4.14 6.85 12.06
CA ALA A 62 -4.93 5.64 12.16
C ALA A 62 -5.09 4.90 10.82
N HIS A 63 -5.30 5.64 9.73
CA HIS A 63 -5.39 5.04 8.40
C HIS A 63 -4.03 4.50 7.92
N ALA A 64 -2.95 5.24 8.17
CA ALA A 64 -1.59 4.81 7.85
C ALA A 64 -1.23 3.51 8.58
N ALA A 65 -1.58 3.40 9.86
CA ALA A 65 -1.43 2.15 10.61
C ALA A 65 -2.23 1.00 9.97
N SER A 66 -3.46 1.24 9.52
CA SER A 66 -4.28 0.21 8.87
C SER A 66 -3.65 -0.30 7.57
N VAL A 67 -3.08 0.60 6.76
CA VAL A 67 -2.41 0.23 5.50
C VAL A 67 -1.11 -0.52 5.75
N VAL A 68 -0.25 -0.05 6.66
CA VAL A 68 1.00 -0.75 7.00
C VAL A 68 0.73 -2.12 7.61
N THR A 69 -0.30 -2.27 8.44
CA THR A 69 -0.72 -3.57 8.97
C THR A 69 -1.18 -4.52 7.87
N LEU A 70 -1.99 -4.05 6.91
CA LEU A 70 -2.42 -4.88 5.78
C LEU A 70 -1.23 -5.32 4.93
N LEU A 71 -0.33 -4.40 4.57
CA LEU A 71 0.87 -4.71 3.80
C LEU A 71 1.78 -5.68 4.55
N SER A 72 1.92 -5.53 5.87
CA SER A 72 2.66 -6.49 6.70
C SER A 72 2.03 -7.87 6.63
N GLY A 73 0.71 -7.98 6.75
CA GLY A 73 0.02 -9.26 6.61
C GLY A 73 0.22 -9.89 5.23
N ILE A 74 0.15 -9.11 4.15
CA ILE A 74 0.46 -9.60 2.79
C ILE A 74 1.89 -10.17 2.71
N ILE A 75 2.86 -9.53 3.38
CA ILE A 75 4.27 -9.95 3.40
C ILE A 75 4.48 -11.21 4.27
N ASP A 76 3.70 -11.34 5.35
CA ASP A 76 3.72 -12.52 6.21
C ASP A 76 3.19 -13.75 5.47
N PHE A 77 2.18 -13.56 4.60
CA PHE A 77 1.54 -14.63 3.81
C PHE A 77 2.09 -14.77 2.37
N LEU A 78 3.32 -14.34 2.08
CA LEU A 78 3.91 -14.53 0.74
C LEU A 78 3.95 -16.00 0.28
N ASP A 79 4.04 -16.93 1.24
CA ASP A 79 4.09 -18.37 1.01
C ASP A 79 2.69 -19.04 1.14
N ASP A 80 1.64 -18.26 1.39
CA ASP A 80 0.23 -18.69 1.46
C ASP A 80 -0.66 -17.76 0.60
N PRO A 81 -0.72 -18.00 -0.72
CA PRO A 81 -1.44 -17.14 -1.64
C PRO A 81 -2.95 -17.08 -1.39
N GLU A 82 -3.57 -18.14 -0.86
CA GLU A 82 -5.02 -18.19 -0.64
C GLU A 82 -5.43 -17.21 0.46
N THR A 83 -4.75 -17.28 1.61
CA THR A 83 -4.97 -16.34 2.73
C THR A 83 -4.67 -14.90 2.30
N MET A 84 -3.59 -14.70 1.54
CA MET A 84 -3.24 -13.37 1.01
C MET A 84 -4.34 -12.80 0.10
N ILE A 85 -4.87 -13.60 -0.82
CA ILE A 85 -5.94 -13.18 -1.74
C ILE A 85 -7.19 -12.80 -0.96
N GLU A 86 -7.62 -13.61 0.00
CA GLU A 86 -8.80 -13.33 0.83
C GLU A 86 -8.66 -12.00 1.60
N MET A 87 -7.47 -11.72 2.15
CA MET A 87 -7.20 -10.44 2.82
C MET A 87 -7.33 -9.24 1.86
N ILE A 88 -6.82 -9.37 0.64
CA ILE A 88 -6.87 -8.32 -0.38
C ILE A 88 -8.30 -8.12 -0.88
N GLU A 89 -9.06 -9.18 -1.16
CA GLU A 89 -10.47 -9.10 -1.59
C GLU A 89 -11.35 -8.40 -0.53
N ASN A 90 -11.14 -8.74 0.74
CA ASN A 90 -11.83 -8.09 1.86
C ASN A 90 -11.54 -6.58 1.92
N MET A 91 -10.27 -6.19 1.68
CA MET A 91 -9.90 -4.79 1.59
C MET A 91 -10.50 -4.12 0.34
N ALA A 92 -10.45 -4.78 -0.81
CA ALA A 92 -10.97 -4.30 -2.07
C ALA A 92 -12.47 -4.01 -1.97
N THR A 93 -13.27 -4.95 -1.44
CA THR A 93 -14.71 -4.78 -1.22
C THR A 93 -15.04 -3.49 -0.45
N ARG A 94 -14.26 -3.18 0.59
CA ARG A 94 -14.45 -1.95 1.38
C ARG A 94 -14.14 -0.69 0.58
N HIS A 95 -13.14 -0.72 -0.30
CA HIS A 95 -12.76 0.43 -1.13
C HIS A 95 -13.69 0.59 -2.34
N HIS A 96 -14.21 -0.50 -2.90
CA HIS A 96 -15.22 -0.49 -3.95
C HIS A 96 -16.49 0.25 -3.49
N LYS A 97 -16.99 -0.07 -2.29
CA LYS A 97 -18.13 0.64 -1.65
C LYS A 97 -17.91 2.14 -1.49
N ARG A 98 -16.66 2.62 -1.51
CA ARG A 98 -16.28 4.04 -1.40
C ARG A 98 -15.97 4.67 -2.76
N ASN A 99 -16.18 3.95 -3.86
CA ASN A 99 -15.89 4.39 -5.22
C ASN A 99 -14.45 4.90 -5.36
N ILE A 100 -13.49 4.14 -4.81
CA ILE A 100 -12.07 4.41 -4.97
C ILE A 100 -11.62 3.78 -6.28
N PRO A 101 -11.08 4.54 -7.26
CA PRO A 101 -10.70 3.98 -8.54
C PRO A 101 -9.36 3.25 -8.47
N ILE A 102 -9.13 2.32 -9.41
CA ILE A 102 -7.88 1.54 -9.50
C ILE A 102 -6.64 2.44 -9.64
N SER A 103 -6.75 3.60 -10.28
CA SER A 103 -5.65 4.57 -10.41
C SER A 103 -5.09 5.03 -9.05
N ILE A 104 -5.93 5.15 -8.01
CA ILE A 104 -5.50 5.50 -6.65
C ILE A 104 -4.67 4.37 -6.02
N PHE A 105 -5.00 3.11 -6.31
CA PHE A 105 -4.19 1.98 -5.85
C PHE A 105 -2.82 1.96 -6.53
N ASN A 106 -2.76 2.21 -7.85
CA ASN A 106 -1.50 2.31 -8.60
C ASN A 106 -0.60 3.42 -8.05
N ALA A 107 -1.15 4.61 -7.85
CA ALA A 107 -0.40 5.74 -7.28
C ALA A 107 0.09 5.44 -5.85
N LEU A 108 -0.68 4.72 -5.04
CA LEU A 108 -0.21 4.25 -3.73
C LEU A 108 0.96 3.26 -3.88
N GLY A 109 0.96 2.39 -4.89
CA GLY A 109 2.05 1.44 -5.15
C GLY A 109 3.37 2.12 -5.48
N GLU A 110 3.33 3.11 -6.37
CA GLU A 110 4.50 3.95 -6.67
C GLU A 110 5.00 4.67 -5.41
N SER A 111 4.07 5.15 -4.58
CA SER A 111 4.39 5.83 -3.32
C SER A 111 4.99 4.89 -2.27
N VAL A 112 4.58 3.62 -2.24
CA VAL A 112 5.19 2.59 -1.39
C VAL A 112 6.64 2.36 -1.80
N ILE A 113 6.94 2.26 -3.09
CA ILE A 113 8.32 2.09 -3.58
C ILE A 113 9.19 3.28 -3.19
N ASP A 114 8.71 4.52 -3.39
CA ASP A 114 9.46 5.71 -3.03
C ASP A 114 9.64 5.85 -1.51
N PHE A 115 8.63 5.50 -0.73
CA PHE A 115 8.74 5.44 0.73
C PHE A 115 9.77 4.39 1.17
N LEU A 116 9.82 3.22 0.54
CA LEU A 116 10.80 2.19 0.86
C LEU A 116 12.23 2.61 0.55
N LYS A 117 12.45 3.38 -0.52
CA LYS A 117 13.75 4.01 -0.81
C LYS A 117 14.18 4.95 0.33
N GLU A 118 13.27 5.77 0.85
CA GLU A 118 13.55 6.66 2.00
C GLU A 118 13.87 5.86 3.27
N MET A 119 13.18 4.75 3.50
CA MET A 119 13.39 3.90 4.68
C MET A 119 14.64 3.02 4.59
N ASN A 120 15.22 2.86 3.39
CA ASN A 120 16.38 2.02 3.13
C ASN A 120 17.47 2.81 2.38
N PRO A 121 17.98 3.93 2.96
CA PRO A 121 18.92 4.81 2.26
C PRO A 121 20.20 4.07 1.87
N GLY A 122 20.54 4.12 0.58
CA GLY A 122 21.72 3.44 0.02
C GLY A 122 21.64 1.91 -0.04
N LYS A 123 20.48 1.32 0.25
CA LYS A 123 20.28 -0.15 0.34
C LYS A 123 19.07 -0.66 -0.44
N PHE A 124 18.31 0.22 -1.09
CA PHE A 124 17.17 -0.14 -1.94
C PHE A 124 17.58 -0.06 -3.41
N ASP A 125 17.95 -1.21 -3.97
CA ASP A 125 18.48 -1.35 -5.33
C ASP A 125 17.38 -1.73 -6.35
N ASP A 126 17.78 -1.91 -7.61
CA ASP A 126 16.88 -2.24 -8.72
C ASP A 126 16.19 -3.60 -8.54
N GLU A 127 16.86 -4.56 -7.90
CA GLU A 127 16.26 -5.86 -7.55
C GLU A 127 15.13 -5.68 -6.53
N ALA A 128 15.32 -4.82 -5.53
CA ALA A 128 14.29 -4.49 -4.56
C ALA A 128 13.10 -3.77 -5.23
N VAL A 129 13.38 -2.80 -6.10
CA VAL A 129 12.35 -2.11 -6.90
C VAL A 129 11.53 -3.11 -7.71
N ALA A 130 12.19 -4.05 -8.42
CA ALA A 130 11.52 -5.04 -9.24
C ALA A 130 10.65 -5.99 -8.40
N ALA A 131 11.18 -6.51 -7.29
CA ALA A 131 10.45 -7.40 -6.39
C ALA A 131 9.20 -6.72 -5.80
N TRP A 132 9.32 -5.48 -5.33
CA TRP A 132 8.20 -4.71 -4.80
C TRP A 132 7.17 -4.33 -5.85
N THR A 133 7.62 -3.96 -7.06
CA THR A 133 6.73 -3.70 -8.18
C THR A 133 5.91 -4.95 -8.50
N LYS A 134 6.55 -6.12 -8.57
CA LYS A 134 5.89 -7.39 -8.83
C LYS A 134 4.85 -7.74 -7.75
N LEU A 135 5.20 -7.61 -6.47
CA LEU A 135 4.26 -7.84 -5.36
C LEU A 135 3.06 -6.89 -5.43
N TYR A 136 3.32 -5.59 -5.59
CA TYR A 136 2.26 -4.60 -5.57
C TYR A 136 1.36 -4.70 -6.82
N SER A 137 1.92 -5.00 -7.99
CA SER A 137 1.12 -5.30 -9.19
C SER A 137 0.23 -6.53 -8.99
N ALA A 138 0.70 -7.56 -8.26
CA ALA A 138 -0.15 -8.69 -7.88
C ALA A 138 -1.35 -8.24 -7.03
N LEU A 139 -1.10 -7.42 -6.01
CA LEU A 139 -2.13 -6.84 -5.15
C LEU A 139 -3.18 -6.08 -5.97
N VAL A 140 -2.74 -5.16 -6.84
CA VAL A 140 -3.65 -4.37 -7.69
C VAL A 140 -4.46 -5.28 -8.61
N SER A 141 -3.87 -6.37 -9.12
CA SER A 141 -4.56 -7.31 -10.00
C SER A 141 -5.72 -8.02 -9.27
N VAL A 142 -5.51 -8.41 -8.01
CA VAL A 142 -6.57 -8.98 -7.15
C VAL A 142 -7.66 -7.93 -6.86
N VAL A 143 -7.28 -6.69 -6.54
CA VAL A 143 -8.24 -5.60 -6.33
C VAL A 143 -9.11 -5.37 -7.56
N LYS A 144 -8.49 -5.35 -8.75
CA LYS A 144 -9.19 -5.17 -10.03
C LYS A 144 -10.19 -6.31 -10.29
N ALA A 145 -9.76 -7.56 -10.10
CA ALA A 145 -10.62 -8.73 -10.28
C ALA A 145 -11.83 -8.70 -9.32
N GLU A 146 -11.61 -8.32 -8.05
CA GLU A 146 -12.72 -8.22 -7.09
C GLU A 146 -13.69 -7.08 -7.45
N PHE A 147 -13.19 -5.94 -7.95
CA PHE A 147 -14.06 -4.85 -8.42
C PHE A 147 -14.93 -5.30 -9.60
N GLU A 148 -14.33 -5.95 -10.60
CA GLU A 148 -15.06 -6.50 -11.76
C GLU A 148 -16.14 -7.49 -11.31
N LYS A 149 -15.81 -8.38 -10.37
CA LYS A 149 -16.78 -9.32 -9.77
C LYS A 149 -17.93 -8.62 -9.04
N LEU A 150 -17.66 -7.52 -8.34
CA LEU A 150 -18.69 -6.75 -7.63
C LEU A 150 -19.59 -5.94 -8.57
N ASP A 151 -19.04 -5.44 -9.68
CA ASP A 151 -19.80 -4.70 -10.68
C ASP A 151 -20.68 -5.62 -11.54
N ASN A 152 -20.21 -6.84 -11.85
CA ASN A 152 -20.99 -7.85 -12.58
C ASN A 152 -22.11 -8.50 -11.75
N LYS A 153 -22.15 -8.28 -10.44
CA LYS A 153 -23.20 -8.78 -9.54
C LYS A 153 -24.37 -7.80 -9.36
N LYS A 154 -24.26 -6.59 -9.90
CA LYS A 154 -25.33 -5.58 -9.90
C LYS A 154 -26.21 -5.75 -11.14
#